data_AF-A0AA40T115-F1
#
_entry.id   AF-A0AA40T115-F1
#
_cell.length_a   1.000
_cell.length_b   1.000
_cell.length_c   1.000
_cell.angle_alpha   90.00
_cell.angle_beta   90.00
_cell.angle_gamma   90.00
#
_symmetry.space_group_name_H-M   'P 1'
#
loop_
_entity.id
_entity.type
_entity.pdbx_description
1 polymer ?
#
loop_
_entity_poly.entity_id
_entity_poly.type
_entity_poly.pdbx_seq_one_letter_code
_entity_poly.pdbx_strand_id
1 'polypeptide(L)' 'MNSHYTIIIQWSDEDECFVVSLPEWGEFCHTDGETYEEALKNAQEVLEMLIESIFGR' A
#
# COMPACT_ATOMS: atom_id res chain seq x y z
N MET A 1 -8.47 -6.60 -16.22
CA MET A 1 -7.69 -7.49 -15.33
C MET A 1 -8.36 -7.51 -13.97
N ASN A 2 -8.65 -8.68 -13.39
CA ASN A 2 -8.99 -8.81 -11.96
C ASN A 2 -7.71 -9.19 -11.23
N SER A 3 -6.84 -8.22 -11.02
CA SER A 3 -5.65 -8.43 -10.21
C SER A 3 -6.03 -8.10 -8.76
N HIS A 4 -6.18 -9.14 -7.96
CA HIS A 4 -6.40 -9.02 -6.52
C HIS A 4 -5.03 -8.99 -5.85
N TYR A 5 -4.71 -7.89 -5.17
CA TYR A 5 -3.45 -7.71 -4.46
C TYR A 5 -3.69 -7.60 -2.97
N THR A 6 -2.71 -8.01 -2.19
CA THR A 6 -2.77 -7.98 -0.73
C THR A 6 -2.42 -6.58 -0.23
N ILE A 7 -3.22 -6.06 0.70
CA ILE A 7 -2.91 -4.85 1.45
C ILE A 7 -2.82 -5.26 2.92
N ILE A 8 -1.64 -5.08 3.52
CA ILE A 8 -1.41 -5.32 4.94
C ILE A 8 -1.34 -3.97 5.63
N ILE A 9 -2.24 -3.69 6.57
CA ILE A 9 -2.25 -2.46 7.37
C ILE A 9 -1.92 -2.82 8.82
N GLN A 10 -0.90 -2.19 9.38
CA GLN A 10 -0.40 -2.45 10.74
C GLN A 10 -0.14 -1.14 11.47
N TRP A 11 -0.45 -1.09 12.76
CA TRP A 11 -0.06 0.04 13.61
C TRP A 11 1.44 0.00 13.88
N SER A 12 2.13 1.13 13.70
CA SER A 12 3.51 1.35 14.16
C SER A 12 3.45 2.16 15.45
N ASP A 13 3.92 1.57 16.55
CA ASP A 13 4.10 2.30 17.80
C ASP A 13 5.28 3.30 17.73
N GLU A 14 6.22 3.12 16.79
CA GLU A 14 7.37 4.02 16.61
C GLU A 14 6.98 5.30 15.87
N ASP A 15 6.14 5.17 14.84
CA ASP A 15 5.71 6.27 13.97
C ASP A 15 4.34 6.84 14.36
N GLU A 16 3.66 6.22 15.34
CA GLU A 16 2.30 6.56 15.79
C GLU A 16 1.27 6.64 14.64
N CYS A 17 1.41 5.76 13.64
CA CYS A 17 0.55 5.73 12.46
C CYS A 17 0.30 4.30 11.96
N PHE A 18 -0.62 4.15 11.01
CA PHE A 18 -0.78 2.91 10.27
C PHE A 18 0.21 2.85 9.12
N VAL A 19 1.05 1.83 9.13
CA VAL A 19 1.94 1.48 8.02
C VAL A 19 1.27 0.43 7.15
N VAL A 20 1.40 0.60 5.84
CA VAL A 20 0.88 -0.30 4.83
C VAL A 20 2.01 -0.97 4.07
N SER A 21 1.88 -2.28 3.86
CA SER A 21 2.78 -3.05 3.01
C SER A 21 2.03 -3.75 1.88
N LEU A 22 2.64 -3.75 0.70
CA LEU A 22 2.18 -4.44 -0.51
C LEU A 22 3.17 -5.58 -0.85
N PRO A 23 2.97 -6.79 -0.30
CA PRO A 23 3.99 -7.85 -0.32
C PRO A 23 4.37 -8.32 -1.74
N GLU A 24 3.48 -8.16 -2.72
CA GLU A 24 3.74 -8.49 -4.12
C GLU A 24 4.81 -7.59 -4.79
N TRP A 25 5.11 -6.44 -4.18
CA TRP A 25 6.18 -5.52 -4.60
C TRP A 25 7.42 -5.55 -3.68
N GLY A 26 7.43 -6.46 -2.71
CA GLY A 26 8.55 -6.68 -1.80
C GLY A 26 8.58 -5.72 -0.61
N GLU A 27 9.64 -5.84 0.19
CA GLU A 27 9.80 -5.21 1.51
C GLU A 27 9.98 -3.68 1.48
N PHE A 28 10.02 -3.04 0.31
CA PHE A 28 10.27 -1.60 0.22
C PHE A 28 9.05 -0.80 -0.27
N CYS A 29 7.96 -1.47 -0.63
CA CYS A 29 6.77 -0.81 -1.12
C CYS A 29 5.82 -0.52 0.03
N HIS A 30 5.96 0.66 0.62
CA HIS A 30 5.22 1.06 1.82
C HIS A 30 4.56 2.42 1.64
N THR A 31 3.45 2.59 2.33
CA THR A 31 2.79 3.88 2.54
C THR A 31 2.22 3.91 3.95
N ASP A 32 1.69 5.03 4.39
CA ASP A 32 1.23 5.23 5.76
C ASP A 32 -0.08 6.04 5.79
N GLY A 33 -0.70 6.14 6.95
CA GLY A 33 -1.85 7.01 7.20
C GLY A 33 -2.21 7.08 8.68
N GLU A 34 -2.87 8.15 9.11
CA GLU A 34 -3.24 8.34 10.53
C GLU A 34 -4.47 7.51 10.92
N THR A 35 -5.25 7.07 9.93
CA THR A 35 -6.45 6.26 10.11
C THR A 35 -6.45 5.06 9.16
N TYR A 36 -7.25 4.03 9.47
CA TYR A 36 -7.44 2.90 8.55
C TYR A 36 -7.94 3.33 7.16
N GLU A 37 -8.81 4.34 7.10
CA GLU A 37 -9.39 4.83 5.84
C GLU A 37 -8.34 5.56 5.00
N GLU A 38 -7.53 6.40 5.64
CA GLU A 38 -6.42 7.10 4.98
C GLU A 38 -5.33 6.13 4.51
N ALA A 39 -4.91 5.21 5.37
CA ALA A 39 -3.93 4.19 5.03
C ALA A 39 -4.39 3.34 3.84
N LEU A 40 -5.66 2.91 3.83
CA LEU A 40 -6.23 2.17 2.70
C LEU A 40 -6.28 3.03 1.43
N LYS A 41 -6.66 4.30 1.52
CA LYS A 41 -6.71 5.21 0.37
C LYS A 41 -5.31 5.38 -0.24
N ASN A 42 -4.31 5.66 0.60
CA ASN A 42 -2.93 5.83 0.17
C ASN A 42 -2.40 4.52 -0.48
N ALA A 43 -2.77 3.37 0.09
CA ALA A 43 -2.45 2.06 -0.47
C ALA A 43 -3.02 1.87 -1.89
N GLN A 44 -4.27 2.28 -2.13
CA GLN A 44 -4.92 2.17 -3.43
C GLN A 44 -4.25 3.08 -4.48
N GLU A 45 -3.89 4.30 -4.11
CA GLU A 45 -3.16 5.23 -5.00
C GLU A 45 -1.78 4.67 -5.37
N VAL A 46 -1.04 4.14 -4.40
CA VAL A 46 0.26 3.49 -4.65
C VAL A 46 0.09 2.25 -5.52
N LEU A 47 -0.91 1.43 -5.24
CA LEU A 47 -1.20 0.22 -6.01
C LEU A 47 -1.50 0.56 -7.49
N GLU A 48 -2.28 1.61 -7.76
CA GLU A 48 -2.57 2.07 -9.11
C GLU A 48 -1.28 2.45 -9.86
N MET A 49 -0.42 3.26 -9.24
CA MET A 49 0.89 3.64 -9.83
C MET A 49 1.78 2.43 -10.14
N LEU A 50 1.79 1.43 -9.26
CA LEU A 50 2.59 0.22 -9.44
C LEU A 50 2.08 -0.67 -10.57
N ILE A 51 0.76 -0.83 -10.67
CA ILE A 51 0.12 -1.56 -11.77
C ILE A 51 0.41 -0.85 -13.09
N GLU A 52 0.26 0.47 -13.14
CA GLU A 52 0.59 1.27 -14.33
C GLU A 52 2.06 1.12 -14.72
N SER A 53 2.99 1.08 -13.77
CA SER A 53 4.41 0.89 -14.04
C SER A 53 4.72 -0.48 -14.68
N ILE A 54 3.99 -1.54 -14.28
CA ILE A 54 4.18 -2.90 -14.79
C ILE A 54 3.55 -3.08 -16.17
N PHE A 55 2.33 -2.58 -16.37
CA PHE A 55 1.52 -2.84 -17.57
C PHE A 55 1.52 -1.71 -18.60
N GLY A 56 1.99 -0.51 -18.24
CA GLY A 56 2.13 0.65 -19.13
C GLY A 56 3.36 0.60 -20.04
N ARG A 57 3.96 -0.59 -20.23
CA ARG A 57 5.11 -0.83 -21.11
C ARG A 57 4.72 -1.61 -22.36
#